data_AF-A0A0E9LXF3-F1
#
_entry.id   AF-A0A0E9LXF3-F1
#
_cell.length_a   1.000
_cell.length_b   1.000
_cell.length_c   1.000
_cell.angle_alpha   90.00
_cell.angle_beta   90.00
_cell.angle_gamma   90.00
#
_symmetry.space_group_name_H-M   'P 1'
#
loop_
_entity.id
_entity.type
_entity.pdbx_description
1 polymer ?
#
loop_
_entity_poly.entity_id
_entity_poly.type
_entity_poly.pdbx_seq_one_letter_code
_entity_poly.pdbx_strand_id
1 'polypeptide(L)'
;MYVQLISSETNIAQKQVANTIALLDEGATIPFISRYRKELTGSLDEVEVGTIKERYEKLQEIQKRRESILKTIDEHGLLTDELKQQISATWNATELEDLYLPYKPKRKTRAVKAKELGLEPLANILMLQQERDVEGRATAFLSDDVLDTDAALQARAISLPNGSMRT
;
A
#
# COMPACT_ATOMS: atom_id res chain seq x y z
N MET A 1 15.88 12.53 11.99
CA MET A 1 15.37 11.29 12.62
C MET A 1 16.03 10.04 12.05
N TYR A 2 15.97 9.81 10.72
CA TYR A 2 16.62 8.64 10.09
C TYR A 2 18.10 8.47 10.46
N VAL A 3 18.85 9.58 10.49
CA VAL A 3 20.27 9.60 10.87
C VAL A 3 20.53 8.93 12.22
N GLN A 4 19.68 9.19 13.23
CA GLN A 4 19.87 8.66 14.57
C GLN A 4 19.57 7.17 14.64
N LEU A 5 18.48 6.70 14.01
CA LEU A 5 18.16 5.27 13.93
C LEU A 5 19.28 4.50 13.22
N ILE A 6 19.65 4.94 12.02
CA ILE A 6 20.68 4.26 11.22
C ILE A 6 22.00 4.25 11.98
N SER A 7 22.41 5.37 12.58
CA SER A 7 23.63 5.46 13.39
C SER A 7 23.62 4.47 14.56
N SER A 8 22.49 4.32 15.26
CA SER A 8 22.38 3.37 16.37
C SER A 8 22.41 1.91 15.93
N GLU A 9 21.94 1.60 14.74
CA GLU A 9 21.87 0.23 14.20
C GLU A 9 23.17 -0.21 13.53
N THR A 10 23.85 0.70 12.84
CA THR A 10 25.09 0.42 12.09
C THR A 10 26.35 0.75 12.87
N ASN A 11 26.23 1.40 14.04
CA ASN A 11 27.34 1.92 14.83
C ASN A 11 28.24 2.93 14.07
N ILE A 12 27.71 3.54 13.01
CA ILE A 12 28.39 4.59 12.23
C ILE A 12 28.04 5.95 12.83
N ALA A 13 28.98 6.89 12.85
CA ALA A 13 28.73 8.21 13.44
C ALA A 13 27.62 8.96 12.68
N GLN A 14 26.75 9.65 13.43
CA GLN A 14 25.61 10.38 12.86
C GLN A 14 26.00 11.36 11.74
N LYS A 15 27.14 12.03 11.87
CA LYS A 15 27.66 12.95 10.84
C LYS A 15 27.95 12.22 9.52
N GLN A 16 28.54 11.03 9.58
CA GLN A 16 28.85 10.23 8.41
C GLN A 16 27.57 9.72 7.74
N VAL A 17 26.61 9.25 8.55
CA VAL A 17 25.29 8.83 8.07
C VAL A 17 24.56 9.99 7.38
N ALA A 18 24.52 11.17 8.01
CA ALA A 18 23.87 12.35 7.45
C ALA A 18 24.47 12.77 6.10
N ASN A 19 25.80 12.80 6.00
CA ASN A 19 26.48 13.17 4.75
C ASN A 19 26.26 12.12 3.66
N THR A 20 26.29 10.82 4.01
CA THR A 20 26.00 9.74 3.05
C THR A 20 24.56 9.82 2.55
N ILE A 21 23.59 10.05 3.43
CA ILE A 21 22.17 10.22 3.03
C ILE A 21 22.01 11.42 2.10
N ALA A 22 22.62 12.57 2.40
CA ALA A 22 22.54 13.74 1.53
C ALA A 22 23.07 13.44 0.12
N LEU A 23 24.19 12.72 0.01
CA LEU A 23 24.74 12.30 -1.28
C LEU A 23 23.81 11.31 -2.01
N LEU A 24 23.19 10.38 -1.30
CA LEU A 24 22.22 9.44 -1.87
C LEU A 24 20.97 10.15 -2.38
N ASP A 25 20.47 11.15 -1.64
CA ASP A 25 19.33 11.98 -2.04
C ASP A 25 19.66 12.86 -3.27
N GLU A 26 20.92 13.27 -3.44
CA GLU A 26 21.44 13.93 -4.65
C GLU A 26 21.59 12.97 -5.85
N GLY A 27 21.31 11.68 -5.68
CA GLY A 27 21.41 10.65 -6.72
C GLY A 27 22.81 10.06 -6.89
N ALA A 28 23.72 10.26 -5.94
CA ALA A 28 25.03 9.65 -5.98
C ALA A 28 24.95 8.13 -5.78
N THR A 29 25.83 7.38 -6.45
CA THR A 29 25.90 5.92 -6.36
C THR A 29 26.88 5.46 -5.29
N ILE A 30 26.71 4.24 -4.76
CA ILE A 30 27.62 3.65 -3.75
C ILE A 30 29.09 3.70 -4.20
N PRO A 31 29.46 3.28 -5.44
CA PRO A 31 30.85 3.34 -5.88
C PRO A 31 31.36 4.78 -5.99
N PHE A 32 30.49 5.73 -6.38
CA PHE A 32 30.86 7.13 -6.46
C PHE A 32 31.17 7.73 -5.08
N ILE A 33 30.29 7.50 -4.11
CA ILE A 33 30.46 7.98 -2.73
C ILE A 33 31.74 7.39 -2.12
N SER A 34 31.89 6.08 -2.21
CA SER A 34 33.00 5.35 -1.59
C SER A 34 34.35 5.63 -2.24
N ARG A 35 34.40 6.12 -3.49
CA ARG A 35 35.66 6.46 -4.18
C ARG A 35 35.99 7.95 -4.15
N TYR A 36 34.99 8.81 -4.34
CA TYR A 36 35.20 10.25 -4.60
C TYR A 36 34.68 11.16 -3.48
N ARG A 37 34.01 10.62 -2.45
CA ARG A 37 33.43 11.39 -1.33
C ARG A 37 33.89 10.90 0.05
N LYS A 38 35.03 10.19 0.13
CA LYS A 38 35.59 9.67 1.38
C LYS A 38 35.77 10.74 2.46
N GLU A 39 36.32 11.90 2.13
CA GLU A 39 36.52 13.00 3.10
C GLU A 39 35.19 13.49 3.72
N LEU A 40 34.13 13.51 2.92
CA LEU A 40 32.80 13.93 3.36
C LEU A 40 32.12 12.87 4.21
N THR A 41 32.29 11.58 3.88
CA THR A 41 31.69 10.47 4.63
C THR A 41 32.56 9.97 5.79
N GLY A 42 33.78 10.50 5.97
CA GLY A 42 34.72 10.01 6.98
C GLY A 42 35.33 8.66 6.63
N SER A 43 35.60 8.43 5.35
CA SER A 43 36.24 7.24 4.77
C SER A 43 35.44 5.94 4.87
N LEU A 44 34.10 6.03 4.81
CA LEU A 44 33.26 4.85 4.71
C LEU A 44 33.56 4.03 3.45
N ASP A 45 33.51 2.70 3.58
CA ASP A 45 33.66 1.77 2.47
C ASP A 45 32.34 1.48 1.72
N GLU A 46 32.42 0.72 0.62
CA GLU A 46 31.25 0.39 -0.20
C GLU A 46 30.21 -0.45 0.56
N VAL A 47 30.62 -1.24 1.56
CA VAL A 47 29.73 -2.08 2.37
C VAL A 47 28.99 -1.23 3.39
N GLU A 48 29.67 -0.30 4.06
CA GLU A 48 29.09 0.63 5.02
C GLU A 48 28.11 1.59 4.34
N VAL A 49 28.50 2.16 3.19
CA VAL A 49 27.62 3.03 2.40
C VAL A 49 26.40 2.24 1.88
N GLY A 50 26.61 0.99 1.44
CA GLY A 50 25.52 0.10 1.06
C GLY A 50 24.55 -0.19 2.20
N THR A 51 25.07 -0.44 3.40
CA THR A 51 24.27 -0.67 4.61
C THR A 51 23.45 0.55 4.97
N ILE A 52 24.04 1.76 4.93
CA ILE A 52 23.30 3.01 5.17
C ILE A 52 22.17 3.17 4.16
N LYS A 53 22.45 2.93 2.86
CA LYS A 53 21.44 3.03 1.80
C LYS A 53 20.27 2.07 2.04
N GLU A 54 20.56 0.81 2.32
CA GLU A 54 19.52 -0.20 2.56
C GLU A 54 18.65 0.14 3.78
N ARG A 55 19.27 0.56 4.89
CA ARG A 55 18.52 0.98 6.09
C ARG A 55 17.70 2.23 5.83
N TYR A 56 18.25 3.19 5.10
CA TYR A 56 17.54 4.41 4.72
C TYR A 56 16.32 4.13 3.84
N GLU A 57 16.47 3.29 2.82
CA GLU A 57 15.36 2.88 1.94
C GLU A 57 14.26 2.16 2.73
N LYS A 58 14.62 1.23 3.61
CA LYS A 58 13.66 0.55 4.51
C LYS A 58 12.90 1.52 5.41
N LEU A 59 13.58 2.49 6.00
CA LEU A 59 12.93 3.50 6.85
C LEU A 59 11.99 4.41 6.05
N GLN A 60 12.35 4.76 4.81
CA GLN A 60 11.47 5.51 3.91
C GLN A 60 10.23 4.69 3.51
N GLU A 61 10.37 3.39 3.27
CA GLU A 61 9.22 2.50 3.01
C GLU A 61 8.27 2.44 4.20
N ILE A 62 8.80 2.30 5.41
CA ILE A 62 8.02 2.31 6.66
C ILE A 62 7.31 3.65 6.83
N GLN A 63 8.00 4.77 6.57
CA GLN A 63 7.40 6.11 6.62
C GLN A 63 6.22 6.23 5.63
N LYS A 64 6.42 5.85 4.36
CA LYS A 64 5.35 5.88 3.34
C LYS A 64 4.18 5.00 3.73
N ARG A 65 4.46 3.80 4.26
CA ARG A 65 3.43 2.87 4.71
C ARG A 65 2.62 3.45 5.85
N ARG A 66 3.29 4.09 6.81
CA ARG A 66 2.66 4.77 7.94
C ARG A 66 1.72 5.88 7.49
N GLU A 67 2.17 6.73 6.58
CA GLU A 67 1.34 7.80 6.00
C GLU A 67 0.10 7.23 5.31
N SER A 68 0.25 6.14 4.55
CA SER A 68 -0.87 5.44 3.91
C SER A 68 -1.87 4.88 4.93
N ILE A 69 -1.38 4.29 6.02
CA ILE A 69 -2.23 3.76 7.09
C ILE A 69 -3.00 4.88 7.78
N LEU A 70 -2.30 5.95 8.20
CA LEU A 70 -2.94 7.11 8.82
C LEU A 70 -4.02 7.70 7.93
N LYS A 71 -3.74 7.88 6.64
CA LYS A 71 -4.70 8.37 5.67
C LYS A 71 -5.92 7.45 5.56
N THR A 72 -5.71 6.14 5.50
CA THR A 72 -6.81 5.16 5.40
C THR A 72 -7.70 5.22 6.65
N ILE A 73 -7.11 5.31 7.84
CA ILE A 73 -7.86 5.37 9.11
C ILE A 73 -8.61 6.70 9.24
N ASP A 74 -8.00 7.80 8.81
CA ASP A 74 -8.59 9.14 8.78
C ASP A 74 -9.77 9.24 7.81
N GLU A 75 -9.66 8.63 6.62
CA GLU A 75 -10.75 8.51 5.64
C GLU A 75 -11.97 7.76 6.21
N HIS A 76 -11.76 6.87 7.19
CA HIS A 76 -12.83 6.19 7.91
C HIS A 76 -13.32 6.95 9.15
N GLY A 77 -12.72 8.08 9.50
CA GLY A 77 -13.06 8.86 10.69
C GLY A 77 -12.75 8.16 12.02
N LEU A 78 -11.88 7.15 11.99
CA LEU A 78 -11.51 6.33 13.16
C LEU A 78 -10.18 6.76 13.79
N LEU A 79 -9.56 7.82 13.26
CA LEU A 79 -8.23 8.26 13.71
C LEU A 79 -8.34 9.04 15.02
N THR A 80 -7.92 8.42 16.12
CA THR A 80 -7.75 9.11 17.41
C THR A 80 -6.34 9.68 17.54
N ASP A 81 -6.17 10.73 18.35
CA ASP A 81 -4.86 11.33 18.61
C ASP A 81 -3.87 10.32 19.24
N GLU A 82 -4.37 9.44 20.11
CA GLU A 82 -3.59 8.35 20.71
C GLU A 82 -3.08 7.37 19.65
N LEU A 83 -3.96 6.91 18.74
CA LEU A 83 -3.60 5.99 17.67
C LEU A 83 -2.62 6.64 16.68
N LYS A 84 -2.83 7.92 16.36
CA LYS A 84 -1.91 8.71 15.52
C LYS A 84 -0.52 8.79 16.14
N GLN A 85 -0.42 9.01 17.45
CA GLN A 85 0.85 9.02 18.17
C GLN A 85 1.52 7.64 18.17
N GLN A 86 0.77 6.56 18.45
CA GLN A 86 1.28 5.20 18.42
C GLN A 86 1.86 4.85 17.03
N ILE A 87 1.09 5.08 15.98
CA ILE A 87 1.51 4.82 14.59
C ILE A 87 2.73 5.67 14.20
N SER A 88 2.82 6.91 14.70
CA SER A 88 3.93 7.84 14.46
C SER A 88 5.21 7.50 15.22
N ALA A 89 5.11 6.84 16.37
CA ALA A 89 6.24 6.40 17.17
C ALA A 89 6.89 5.11 16.64
N THR A 90 6.13 4.27 15.93
CA THR A 90 6.58 2.95 15.47
C THR A 90 7.45 3.02 14.20
N TRP A 91 8.62 2.37 14.28
CA TRP A 91 9.56 2.13 13.18
C TRP A 91 9.74 0.65 12.84
N ASN A 92 8.91 -0.21 13.43
CA ASN A 92 8.88 -1.63 13.15
C ASN A 92 7.73 -1.92 12.16
N ALA A 93 8.05 -2.47 11.00
CA ALA A 93 7.06 -2.78 9.97
C ALA A 93 5.98 -3.75 10.45
N THR A 94 6.34 -4.73 11.29
CA THR A 94 5.38 -5.71 11.82
C THR A 94 4.39 -5.06 12.78
N GLU A 95 4.89 -4.31 13.77
CA GLU A 95 4.04 -3.59 14.72
C GLU A 95 3.12 -2.59 14.01
N LEU A 96 3.61 -1.95 12.95
CA LEU A 96 2.81 -1.04 12.14
C LEU A 96 1.62 -1.76 11.46
N GLU A 97 1.83 -2.97 10.94
CA GLU A 97 0.75 -3.78 10.38
C GLU A 97 -0.21 -4.31 11.45
N ASP A 98 0.30 -4.69 12.63
CA ASP A 98 -0.53 -5.13 13.75
C ASP A 98 -1.46 -4.02 14.24
N LEU A 99 -0.96 -2.77 14.32
CA LEU A 99 -1.77 -1.60 14.65
C LEU A 99 -2.83 -1.29 13.58
N TYR A 100 -2.52 -1.56 12.31
CA TYR A 100 -3.44 -1.31 11.20
C TYR A 100 -4.49 -2.40 11.04
N LEU A 101 -4.21 -3.65 11.44
CA LEU A 101 -5.05 -4.81 11.22
C LEU A 101 -6.52 -4.61 11.62
N PRO A 102 -6.86 -3.99 12.77
CA PRO A 102 -8.25 -3.75 13.17
C PRO A 102 -9.00 -2.76 12.26
N TYR A 103 -8.27 -1.85 11.62
CA TYR A 103 -8.81 -0.77 10.80
C TYR A 103 -8.74 -1.05 9.30
N LYS A 104 -8.08 -2.14 8.91
CA LYS A 104 -7.93 -2.52 7.51
C LYS A 104 -9.32 -2.70 6.89
N PRO A 105 -9.68 -1.87 5.88
CA PRO A 105 -10.99 -1.98 5.27
C PRO A 105 -11.15 -3.37 4.67
N LYS A 106 -12.23 -4.04 5.04
CA LYS A 106 -12.63 -5.29 4.38
C LYS A 106 -12.86 -4.94 2.91
N ARG A 107 -12.10 -5.56 2.01
CA ARG A 107 -12.29 -5.33 0.56
C ARG A 107 -13.76 -5.63 0.24
N LYS A 108 -14.53 -4.60 -0.13
CA LYS A 108 -15.84 -4.81 -0.73
C LYS A 108 -15.59 -5.59 -2.03
N THR A 109 -16.04 -6.84 -2.08
CA THR A 109 -15.87 -7.66 -3.27
C THR A 109 -16.73 -7.08 -4.40
N ARG A 110 -16.40 -7.40 -5.66
CA ARG A 110 -17.25 -7.05 -6.80
C ARG A 110 -18.70 -7.53 -6.60
N ALA A 111 -18.87 -8.68 -5.94
CA ALA A 111 -20.17 -9.20 -5.52
C ALA A 111 -20.91 -8.24 -4.58
N VAL A 112 -20.26 -7.75 -3.50
CA VAL A 112 -20.89 -6.80 -2.57
C VAL A 112 -21.25 -5.50 -3.28
N LYS A 113 -20.37 -4.96 -4.13
CA LYS A 113 -20.65 -3.75 -4.91
C LYS A 113 -21.84 -3.95 -5.86
N ALA A 114 -21.89 -5.08 -6.58
CA ALA A 114 -22.98 -5.37 -7.50
C ALA A 114 -24.32 -5.58 -6.77
N LYS A 115 -24.31 -6.10 -5.54
CA LYS A 115 -25.51 -6.18 -4.68
C LYS A 115 -26.00 -4.80 -4.24
N GLU A 116 -25.09 -3.92 -3.82
CA GLU A 116 -25.41 -2.53 -3.47
C GLU A 116 -26.05 -1.77 -4.65
N LEU A 117 -25.63 -2.10 -5.89
CA LEU A 117 -26.19 -1.56 -7.13
C LEU A 117 -27.52 -2.22 -7.56
N GLY A 118 -28.09 -3.13 -6.76
CA GLY A 118 -29.35 -3.79 -7.06
C GLY A 118 -29.28 -4.82 -8.20
N LEU A 119 -28.09 -5.29 -8.56
CA LEU A 119 -27.88 -6.21 -9.69
C LEU A 119 -28.14 -7.70 -9.34
N GLU A 120 -28.68 -8.00 -8.16
CA GLU A 120 -29.03 -9.36 -7.76
C GLU A 120 -30.00 -10.08 -8.73
N PRO A 121 -31.05 -9.44 -9.27
CA PRO A 121 -31.95 -10.10 -10.22
C PRO A 121 -31.23 -10.46 -11.52
N LEU A 122 -30.34 -9.59 -12.01
CA LEU A 122 -29.51 -9.86 -13.19
C LEU A 122 -28.56 -11.02 -12.94
N ALA A 123 -27.90 -11.06 -11.78
CA ALA A 123 -27.01 -12.14 -11.40
C ALA A 123 -27.70 -13.52 -11.36
N ASN A 124 -28.94 -13.57 -10.90
CA ASN A 124 -29.75 -14.79 -10.90
C ASN A 124 -30.06 -15.23 -12.34
N ILE A 125 -30.47 -14.31 -13.22
CA ILE A 125 -30.73 -14.62 -14.64
C ILE A 125 -29.48 -15.18 -15.32
N LEU A 126 -28.32 -14.55 -15.09
CA LEU A 126 -27.04 -15.01 -15.62
C LEU A 126 -26.63 -16.37 -15.07
N MET A 127 -26.97 -16.68 -13.82
CA MET A 127 -26.67 -17.97 -13.19
C MET A 127 -27.49 -19.11 -13.79
N LEU A 128 -28.77 -18.88 -14.09
CA LEU A 128 -29.63 -19.91 -14.71
C LEU A 128 -29.18 -20.29 -16.12
N GLN A 129 -28.37 -19.46 -16.80
CA GLN A 129 -27.94 -19.66 -18.21
C GLN A 129 -29.10 -19.89 -19.19
N GLN A 130 -30.31 -19.47 -18.81
CA GLN A 130 -31.52 -19.65 -19.62
C GLN A 130 -31.75 -18.51 -20.60
N GLU A 131 -31.00 -17.41 -20.46
CA GLU A 131 -31.13 -16.21 -21.30
C GLU A 131 -30.11 -16.23 -22.44
N ARG A 132 -30.59 -16.05 -23.68
CA ARG A 132 -29.73 -16.02 -24.88
C ARG A 132 -29.19 -14.62 -25.17
N ASP A 133 -29.93 -13.58 -24.77
CA ASP A 133 -29.53 -12.19 -24.94
C ASP A 133 -29.16 -11.55 -23.60
N VAL A 134 -27.96 -11.89 -23.15
CA VAL A 134 -27.39 -11.42 -21.88
C VAL A 134 -27.12 -9.91 -21.90
N GLU A 135 -26.67 -9.38 -23.03
CA GLU A 135 -26.36 -7.96 -23.20
C GLU A 135 -27.63 -7.11 -23.22
N GLY A 136 -28.64 -7.51 -23.99
CA GLY A 136 -29.95 -6.85 -24.00
C GLY A 136 -30.59 -6.85 -22.62
N ARG A 137 -30.49 -7.95 -21.87
CA ARG A 137 -31.01 -7.99 -20.50
C ARG A 137 -30.23 -7.10 -19.54
N ALA A 138 -28.92 -6.94 -19.73
CA ALA A 138 -28.09 -6.06 -18.92
C ALA A 138 -28.42 -4.56 -19.12
N THR A 139 -28.84 -4.16 -20.33
CA THR A 139 -29.27 -2.76 -20.58
C THR A 139 -30.46 -2.33 -19.70
N ALA A 140 -31.32 -3.28 -19.31
CA ALA A 140 -32.45 -3.01 -18.43
C ALA A 140 -32.06 -2.72 -16.96
N PHE A 141 -30.80 -2.91 -16.61
CA PHE A 141 -30.24 -2.66 -15.27
C PHE A 141 -29.28 -1.47 -15.24
N LEU A 142 -29.25 -0.65 -16.30
CA LEU A 142 -28.52 0.61 -16.30
C LEU A 142 -29.20 1.60 -15.34
N SER A 143 -28.39 2.31 -14.57
CA SER A 143 -28.81 3.32 -13.60
C SER A 143 -27.78 4.43 -13.53
N ASP A 144 -28.03 5.48 -12.75
CA ASP A 144 -27.05 6.58 -12.55
C ASP A 144 -25.70 6.07 -12.00
N ASP A 145 -25.71 4.92 -11.30
CA ASP A 145 -24.50 4.26 -10.78
C ASP A 145 -23.97 3.11 -11.68
N VAL A 146 -24.74 2.68 -12.67
CA VAL A 146 -24.41 1.60 -13.64
C VAL A 146 -24.51 2.16 -15.05
N LEU A 147 -23.42 2.77 -15.50
CA LEU A 147 -23.38 3.59 -16.72
C LEU A 147 -23.30 2.79 -18.02
N ASP A 148 -22.81 1.55 -17.97
CA ASP A 148 -22.63 0.70 -19.14
C ASP A 148 -23.04 -0.76 -18.89
N THR A 149 -23.26 -1.48 -19.98
CA THR A 149 -23.63 -2.90 -19.97
C THR A 149 -22.53 -3.75 -19.32
N ASP A 150 -21.26 -3.35 -19.47
CA ASP A 150 -20.13 -4.04 -18.84
C ASP A 150 -20.15 -3.92 -17.31
N ALA A 151 -20.52 -2.76 -16.76
CA ALA A 151 -20.74 -2.59 -15.32
C ALA A 151 -21.93 -3.42 -14.85
N ALA A 152 -23.02 -3.48 -15.61
CA ALA A 152 -24.16 -4.35 -15.31
C ALA A 152 -23.76 -5.84 -15.30
N LEU A 153 -22.91 -6.28 -16.23
CA LEU A 153 -22.41 -7.66 -16.29
C LEU A 153 -21.49 -8.04 -15.12
N GLN A 154 -21.00 -7.08 -14.33
CA GLN A 154 -20.33 -7.36 -13.06
C GLN A 154 -21.26 -8.06 -12.06
N ALA A 155 -22.58 -8.05 -12.27
CA ALA A 155 -23.57 -8.87 -11.56
C ALA A 155 -23.19 -10.36 -11.51
N ARG A 156 -22.50 -10.89 -12.54
CA ARG A 156 -22.02 -12.27 -12.57
C ARG A 156 -21.11 -12.61 -11.38
N ALA A 157 -20.40 -11.63 -10.83
CA ALA A 157 -19.56 -11.82 -9.65
C ALA A 157 -20.35 -12.16 -8.37
N ILE A 158 -21.65 -11.86 -8.32
CA ILE A 158 -22.54 -12.21 -7.20
C ILE A 158 -22.78 -13.73 -7.12
N SER A 159 -22.93 -14.37 -8.29
CA SER A 159 -23.30 -15.79 -8.40
C SER A 159 -22.09 -16.74 -8.43
N LEU A 160 -20.87 -16.20 -8.43
CA LEU A 160 -19.67 -17.01 -8.28
C LEU A 160 -19.46 -17.34 -6.79
N PRO A 161 -19.44 -18.62 -6.38
CA PRO A 161 -19.08 -18.96 -5.01
C PRO A 161 -17.67 -18.43 -4.74
N ASN A 162 -17.48 -17.77 -3.60
CA ASN A 162 -16.18 -17.33 -3.09
C ASN A 162 -15.24 -18.54 -3.02
N GLY A 163 -14.50 -18.82 -4.09
CA GLY A 163 -13.71 -20.05 -4.17
C GLY A 163 -13.35 -20.59 -5.55
N SER A 164 -13.59 -19.87 -6.66
CA SER A 164 -13.05 -20.26 -7.96
C SER A 164 -12.21 -19.15 -8.58
N MET A 165 -11.06 -18.87 -7.95
CA MET A 165 -9.85 -18.64 -8.74
C MET A 165 -9.52 -19.98 -9.38
N ARG A 166 -10.00 -20.21 -10.61
CA ARG A 166 -9.34 -21.17 -11.49
C ARG A 166 -8.18 -20.44 -12.14
N THR A 167 -7.00 -21.02 -11.91
CA THR A 167 -5.69 -20.81 -12.52
C THR A 167 -5.76 -20.50 -14.00
#